data_AF-A0A924SDY4-F1
#
_entry.id   AF-A0A924SDY4-F1
#
_cell.length_a   1.000
_cell.length_b   1.000
_cell.length_c   1.000
_cell.angle_alpha   90.00
_cell.angle_beta   90.00
_cell.angle_gamma   90.00
#
_symmetry.space_group_name_H-M   'P 1'
#
loop_
_entity.id
_entity.type
_entity.pdbx_description
1 polymer ?
#
loop_
_entity_poly.entity_id
_entity_poly.type
_entity_poly.pdbx_seq_one_letter_code
_entity_poly.pdbx_strand_id
1 'polypeptide(L)'
;MSDAVSLDDYQRAATRTVNPALSDKQRLLDAAAGLAEEAGEVLGLVRKHVMQQRALDRATVVEELGDALWCLAIVADTLGVTLSDVARANEAKLRDRHPDGFSAGT
;
A
#
# COMPACT_ATOMS: atom_id res chain seq x y z
N MET A 1 -3.81 19.29 19.08
CA MET A 1 -3.02 18.06 18.88
C MET A 1 -3.59 17.38 17.66
N SER A 2 -2.79 17.19 16.61
CA SER A 2 -3.18 16.31 15.51
C SER A 2 -2.75 14.92 15.93
N ASP A 3 -3.71 14.00 16.10
CA ASP A 3 -3.42 12.58 16.31
C ASP A 3 -2.97 11.97 14.96
N ALA A 4 -1.79 12.39 14.51
CA ALA A 4 -1.19 11.84 13.31
C ALA A 4 -0.76 10.39 13.60
N VAL A 5 -1.42 9.44 12.93
CA VAL A 5 -1.01 8.03 12.95
C VAL A 5 0.23 7.88 12.09
N SER A 6 1.34 7.42 12.67
CA SER A 6 2.53 7.09 11.87
C SER A 6 2.35 5.77 11.11
N LEU A 7 3.16 5.57 10.07
CA LEU A 7 3.17 4.30 9.33
C LEU A 7 3.42 3.09 10.25
N ASP A 8 4.27 3.27 11.25
CA ASP A 8 4.62 2.20 12.19
C ASP A 8 3.50 1.99 13.22
N ASP A 9 2.78 3.05 13.63
CA ASP A 9 1.59 2.91 14.48
C ASP A 9 0.49 2.14 13.74
N TYR A 10 0.26 2.47 12.48
CA TYR A 10 -0.68 1.75 11.63
C TYR A 10 -0.25 0.29 11.45
N GLN A 11 1.01 0.01 11.10
CA GLN A 11 1.51 -1.37 10.95
C GLN A 11 1.27 -2.19 12.22
N ARG A 12 1.58 -1.64 13.40
CA ARG A 12 1.33 -2.34 14.69
C ARG A 12 -0.15 -2.59 14.95
N ALA A 13 -1.04 -1.73 14.47
CA ALA A 13 -2.48 -1.96 14.57
C ALA A 13 -2.93 -3.05 13.58
N ALA A 14 -2.45 -3.01 12.34
CA ALA A 14 -2.78 -3.95 11.28
C ALA A 14 -2.32 -5.39 11.60
N THR A 15 -1.11 -5.57 12.13
CA THR A 15 -0.55 -6.91 12.38
C THR A 15 -1.32 -7.68 13.47
N ARG A 16 -2.08 -6.98 14.31
CA ARG A 16 -2.98 -7.60 15.31
C ARG A 16 -4.18 -8.32 14.69
N THR A 17 -4.52 -8.07 13.43
CA THR A 17 -5.68 -8.68 12.77
C THR A 17 -5.32 -9.95 12.00
N VAL A 18 -4.04 -10.30 11.90
CA VAL A 18 -3.60 -11.43 11.09
C VAL A 18 -3.98 -12.75 11.76
N ASN A 19 -4.39 -13.72 10.94
CA ASN A 19 -4.67 -15.07 11.39
C ASN A 19 -3.44 -15.72 12.05
N PRO A 20 -3.48 -16.05 13.36
CA PRO A 20 -2.34 -16.63 14.06
C PRO A 20 -2.04 -18.08 13.65
N ALA A 21 -2.93 -18.74 12.89
CA ALA A 21 -2.72 -20.11 12.42
C ALA A 21 -1.81 -20.20 11.18
N LEU A 22 -1.55 -19.08 10.49
CA LEU A 22 -0.68 -19.05 9.31
C LEU A 22 0.79 -19.00 9.71
N SER A 23 1.61 -19.87 9.11
CA SER A 23 3.06 -19.73 9.12
C SER A 23 3.51 -18.46 8.38
N ASP A 24 4.72 -17.99 8.65
CA ASP A 24 5.28 -16.80 7.98
C ASP A 24 5.28 -16.92 6.45
N LYS A 25 5.57 -18.12 5.91
CA LYS A 25 5.53 -18.36 4.46
C LYS A 25 4.12 -18.22 3.89
N GLN A 26 3.12 -18.75 4.60
CA GLN A 26 1.72 -18.65 4.17
C GLN A 26 1.23 -17.21 4.27
N ARG A 27 1.56 -16.52 5.36
CA ARG A 27 1.23 -15.10 5.58
C ARG A 27 1.85 -14.20 4.52
N LEU A 28 3.11 -14.42 4.18
CA LEU A 28 3.79 -13.68 3.12
C LEU A 28 3.10 -13.88 1.78
N LEU A 29 2.77 -15.13 1.44
CA LEU A 29 2.08 -15.44 0.19
C LEU A 29 0.67 -14.82 0.13
N ASP A 30 -0.10 -14.99 1.22
CA ASP A 30 -1.47 -14.49 1.35
C ASP A 30 -1.51 -12.96 1.22
N ALA A 31 -0.67 -12.25 1.97
CA ALA A 31 -0.61 -10.79 1.91
C ALA A 31 -0.06 -10.28 0.56
N ALA A 32 0.91 -10.96 -0.05
CA ALA A 32 1.41 -10.58 -1.38
C ALA A 32 0.37 -10.80 -2.49
N ALA A 33 -0.44 -11.87 -2.38
CA ALA A 33 -1.55 -12.11 -3.28
C ALA A 33 -2.64 -11.06 -3.12
N GLY A 34 -3.04 -10.76 -1.88
CA GLY A 34 -4.01 -9.70 -1.56
C GLY A 34 -3.57 -8.35 -2.13
N LEU A 35 -2.30 -7.97 -1.97
CA LEU A 35 -1.78 -6.73 -2.56
C LEU A 35 -2.00 -6.62 -4.08
N ALA A 36 -1.86 -7.75 -4.80
CA ALA A 36 -2.11 -7.79 -6.24
C ALA A 36 -3.60 -7.71 -6.59
N GLU A 37 -4.45 -8.31 -5.76
CA GLU A 37 -5.91 -8.24 -5.86
C GLU A 37 -6.40 -6.81 -5.70
N GLU A 38 -6.01 -6.12 -4.61
CA GLU A 38 -6.45 -4.74 -4.33
C GLU A 38 -5.92 -3.74 -5.37
N ALA A 39 -4.71 -3.96 -5.90
CA ALA A 39 -4.21 -3.18 -7.02
C ALA A 39 -5.09 -3.35 -8.28
N GLY A 40 -5.62 -4.56 -8.50
CA GLY A 40 -6.56 -4.86 -9.57
C GLY A 40 -7.93 -4.20 -9.38
N GLU A 41 -8.41 -4.13 -8.15
CA GLU A 41 -9.64 -3.45 -7.74
C GLU A 41 -9.55 -1.94 -8.04
N VAL A 42 -8.49 -1.29 -7.57
CA VAL A 42 -8.18 0.12 -7.86
C VAL A 42 -8.10 0.36 -9.37
N LEU A 43 -7.38 -0.49 -10.10
CA LEU A 43 -7.29 -0.40 -11.55
C LEU A 43 -8.68 -0.50 -12.21
N GLY A 44 -9.51 -1.43 -11.75
CA GLY A 44 -10.87 -1.62 -12.25
C GLY A 44 -11.72 -0.35 -12.10
N LEU A 45 -11.68 0.29 -10.94
CA LEU A 45 -12.40 1.54 -10.65
C LEU A 45 -11.91 2.69 -11.53
N VAL A 46 -10.59 2.91 -11.58
CA VAL A 46 -9.99 3.98 -12.40
C VAL A 46 -10.24 3.76 -13.89
N ARG A 47 -10.11 2.52 -14.37
CA ARG A 47 -10.39 2.18 -15.78
C ARG A 47 -11.84 2.44 -16.14
N LYS A 48 -12.82 2.09 -15.29
CA LYS A 48 -14.24 2.39 -15.52
C LYS A 48 -14.46 3.90 -15.58
N HIS A 49 -13.84 4.67 -14.69
CA HIS A 49 -13.93 6.13 -14.72
C HIS A 49 -13.41 6.71 -16.04
N VAL A 50 -12.18 6.37 -16.42
CA VAL A 50 -11.51 6.95 -17.60
C VAL A 50 -12.10 6.44 -18.92
N MET A 51 -12.30 5.13 -19.06
CA MET A 51 -12.65 4.52 -20.35
C MET A 51 -14.16 4.48 -20.61
N GLN A 52 -14.97 4.55 -19.56
CA GLN A 52 -16.44 4.48 -19.69
C GLN A 52 -17.14 5.77 -19.25
N GLN A 53 -16.38 6.83 -18.94
CA GLN A 53 -16.89 8.15 -18.53
C GLN A 53 -17.87 8.07 -17.34
N ARG A 54 -17.66 7.07 -16.45
CA ARG A 54 -18.43 6.94 -15.21
C ARG A 54 -17.87 7.88 -14.15
N ALA A 55 -18.68 8.33 -13.21
CA ALA A 55 -18.17 9.03 -12.03
C ALA A 55 -17.18 8.13 -11.27
N LEU A 56 -16.09 8.71 -10.77
CA LEU A 56 -15.13 7.97 -9.95
C LEU A 56 -15.72 7.81 -8.54
N ASP A 57 -15.90 6.56 -8.11
CA ASP A 57 -16.23 6.27 -6.72
C ASP A 57 -14.98 6.41 -5.85
N ARG A 58 -14.77 7.62 -5.34
CA ARG A 58 -13.60 7.94 -4.51
C ARG A 58 -13.61 7.22 -3.18
N ALA A 59 -14.79 6.90 -2.64
CA ALA A 59 -14.89 6.23 -1.36
C ALA A 59 -14.36 4.79 -1.48
N THR A 60 -14.83 4.05 -2.48
CA THR A 60 -14.31 2.70 -2.75
C THR A 60 -12.83 2.72 -3.10
N VAL A 61 -12.35 3.67 -3.90
CA VAL A 61 -10.89 3.76 -4.17
C VAL A 61 -10.07 3.93 -2.89
N VAL A 62 -10.57 4.69 -1.91
CA VAL A 62 -9.87 4.86 -0.62
C VAL A 62 -9.91 3.57 0.22
N GLU A 63 -11.00 2.81 0.14
CA GLU A 63 -11.13 1.48 0.77
C GLU A 63 -10.10 0.50 0.20
N GLU A 64 -10.05 0.32 -1.12
CA GLU A 64 -9.09 -0.58 -1.78
C GLU A 64 -7.62 -0.17 -1.52
N LEU A 65 -7.35 1.14 -1.45
CA LEU A 65 -6.02 1.63 -1.07
C LEU A 65 -5.68 1.31 0.39
N GLY A 66 -6.68 1.27 1.27
CA GLY A 66 -6.56 0.85 2.66
C GLY A 66 -6.24 -0.63 2.77
N ASP A 67 -6.91 -1.47 1.99
CA ASP A 67 -6.66 -2.93 1.96
C ASP A 67 -5.28 -3.23 1.37
N ALA A 68 -4.88 -2.53 0.29
CA ALA A 68 -3.52 -2.61 -0.23
C ALA A 68 -2.47 -2.19 0.82
N LEU A 69 -2.75 -1.16 1.61
CA LEU A 69 -1.87 -0.72 2.70
C LEU A 69 -1.80 -1.76 3.82
N TRP A 70 -2.90 -2.45 4.14
CA TRP A 70 -2.90 -3.57 5.08
C TRP A 70 -2.01 -4.70 4.59
N CYS A 71 -2.16 -5.11 3.32
CA CYS A 71 -1.29 -6.13 2.72
C CYS A 71 0.19 -5.74 2.77
N LEU A 72 0.53 -4.49 2.44
CA LEU A 72 1.91 -3.98 2.58
C LEU A 72 2.42 -4.05 4.02
N ALA A 73 1.59 -3.71 5.00
CA ALA A 73 1.94 -3.79 6.41
C ALA A 73 2.27 -5.23 6.83
N ILE A 74 1.48 -6.20 6.39
CA ILE A 74 1.68 -7.62 6.72
C ILE A 74 2.92 -8.19 6.02
N VAL A 75 3.16 -7.82 4.76
CA VAL A 75 4.40 -8.19 4.05
C VAL A 75 5.62 -7.61 4.77
N ALA A 76 5.60 -6.32 5.12
CA ALA A 76 6.70 -5.67 5.83
C ALA A 76 6.98 -6.35 7.18
N ASP A 77 5.94 -6.60 7.98
CA ASP A 77 6.04 -7.29 9.28
C ASP A 77 6.62 -8.70 9.13
N THR A 78 6.15 -9.46 8.14
CA THR A 78 6.64 -10.83 7.87
C THR A 78 8.10 -10.84 7.42
N LEU A 79 8.59 -9.76 6.80
CA LEU A 79 10.00 -9.57 6.42
C LEU A 79 10.85 -8.97 7.56
N GLY A 80 10.26 -8.64 8.70
CA GLY A 80 10.95 -8.04 9.84
C GLY A 80 11.37 -6.59 9.63
N VAL A 81 10.65 -5.83 8.79
CA VAL A 81 10.92 -4.41 8.51
C VAL A 81 9.70 -3.54 8.83
N THR A 82 9.92 -2.25 9.06
CA THR A 82 8.82 -1.29 9.27
C THR A 82 8.35 -0.68 7.95
N LEU A 83 7.09 -0.24 7.89
CA LEU A 83 6.58 0.56 6.78
C LEU A 83 7.35 1.87 6.65
N SER A 84 7.85 2.45 7.75
CA SER A 84 8.77 3.58 7.68
C SER A 84 10.07 3.25 6.95
N ASP A 85 10.64 2.05 7.15
CA ASP A 85 11.83 1.62 6.42
C ASP A 85 11.55 1.43 4.93
N VAL A 86 10.40 0.84 4.58
CA VAL A 86 9.93 0.71 3.19
C VAL A 86 9.78 2.09 2.54
N ALA A 87 9.14 3.04 3.24
CA ALA A 87 8.95 4.41 2.76
C ALA A 87 10.28 5.13 2.57
N ARG A 88 11.20 5.07 3.54
CA ARG A 88 12.54 5.68 3.46
C ARG A 88 13.36 5.12 2.30
N ALA A 89 13.35 3.80 2.12
CA ALA A 89 14.05 3.14 1.02
C ALA A 89 13.49 3.57 -0.34
N ASN A 90 12.17 3.66 -0.47
CA ASN A 90 11.52 4.15 -1.68
C ASN A 90 11.84 5.62 -1.95
N GLU A 91 11.77 6.48 -0.93
CA GLU A 91 12.05 7.91 -1.05
C GLU A 91 13.50 8.17 -1.48
N ALA A 92 14.47 7.48 -0.86
CA ALA A 92 15.88 7.58 -1.26
C ALA A 92 16.10 7.21 -2.74
N LYS A 93 15.49 6.11 -3.18
CA LYS A 93 15.51 5.66 -4.58
C LYS A 93 14.83 6.65 -5.53
N LEU A 94 13.74 7.31 -5.12
CA LEU A 94 13.06 8.30 -5.95
C LEU A 94 13.85 9.60 -6.07
N ARG A 95 14.47 10.07 -4.98
CA ARG A 95 15.37 11.25 -5.01
C ARG A 95 16.59 11.02 -5.91
N ASP A 96 17.15 9.81 -5.91
CA ASP A 96 18.26 9.46 -6.79
C ASP A 96 17.86 9.52 -8.28
N ARG A 97 16.64 9.04 -8.61
CA ARG A 97 16.11 9.10 -9.99
C ARG A 97 15.69 10.49 -10.44
N HIS A 98 15.22 11.31 -9.50
CA HIS A 98 14.61 12.61 -9.77
C HIS A 98 15.10 13.64 -8.74
N PRO A 99 16.39 14.04 -8.79
CA PRO A 99 16.99 14.92 -7.78
C PRO A 99 16.28 16.28 -7.70
N ASP A 100 15.79 16.79 -8.84
CA ASP A 100 15.04 18.05 -8.94
C ASP A 100 13.53 17.83 -9.12
N GLY A 101 13.05 16.61 -8.86
CA GLY A 101 11.67 16.19 -9.16
C GLY A 101 11.45 15.82 -10.63
N PHE A 102 10.19 15.70 -11.04
CA PHE A 102 9.84 15.37 -12.42
C PHE A 102 9.98 16.59 -13.32
N SER A 103 11.00 16.60 -14.19
CA SER A 103 11.11 17.54 -15.31
C SER A 103 10.59 16.88 -16.58
N ALA A 104 9.42 17.31 -17.05
CA ALA A 104 9.04 17.05 -18.44
C ALA A 104 10.07 17.79 -19.31
N GLY A 105 10.92 17.06 -20.04
CA GLY A 105 11.88 17.68 -20.95
C GLY A 105 11.16 18.71 -21.83
N THR A 106 11.65 19.95 -21.80
CA THR A 106 11.19 21.04 -22.66
C THR A 106 11.38 20.71 -24.12
#